data_AF-A0A5C7FU90-F1
#
_entry.id   AF-A0A5C7FU90-F1
#
_cell.length_a   1.000
_cell.length_b   1.000
_cell.length_c   1.000
_cell.angle_alpha   90.00
_cell.angle_beta   90.00
_cell.angle_gamma   90.00
#
_symmetry.space_group_name_H-M   'P 1'
#
loop_
_entity.id
_entity.type
_entity.pdbx_description
1 polymer ?
#
loop_
_entity_poly.entity_id
_entity_poly.type
_entity_poly.pdbx_seq_one_letter_code
_entity_poly.pdbx_strand_id
1 'polypeptide(L)'
;MGKVILIYVICIFSLSLFSSCDENANNHKINDVDVFSNEFLGYGLFEPAPLRITAYFSECGEFGDHFEEVLVSKIEDNKYLVNLIQYDLSCGPPPPPINGNEVDYRREEVINNDSIIITNFKSKVILRYIHEVVSAKLLEENFVHSGQAFTIENMDSTMFISLYGNDKNNEVRYVQFIKGIGFEPMTNEYNYIQ
;
A
#
# COMPACT_ATOMS: atom_id res chain seq x y z
N MET A 1 21.52 -59.28 -33.34
CA MET A 1 20.88 -58.03 -33.81
C MET A 1 20.09 -57.30 -32.72
N GLY A 2 19.23 -57.96 -31.91
CA GLY A 2 18.39 -57.27 -30.93
C GLY A 2 19.12 -56.43 -29.85
N LYS A 3 20.31 -56.84 -29.41
CA LYS A 3 21.09 -56.08 -28.41
C LYS A 3 21.61 -54.73 -28.92
N VAL A 4 21.86 -54.61 -30.23
CA VAL A 4 22.36 -53.37 -30.85
C VAL A 4 21.25 -52.33 -30.95
N ILE A 5 20.02 -52.78 -31.25
CA ILE A 5 18.84 -51.92 -31.33
C ILE A 5 18.49 -51.37 -29.93
N LEU A 6 18.59 -52.20 -28.88
CA LEU A 6 18.30 -51.78 -27.51
C LEU A 6 19.26 -50.68 -27.03
N ILE A 7 20.54 -50.76 -27.38
CA ILE A 7 21.53 -49.72 -27.04
C ILE A 7 21.20 -48.40 -27.75
N TYR A 8 20.79 -48.45 -29.02
CA TYR A 8 20.41 -47.26 -29.76
C TYR A 8 19.19 -46.54 -29.17
N VAL A 9 18.18 -47.30 -28.74
CA VAL A 9 16.96 -46.74 -28.12
C VAL A 9 17.28 -46.08 -26.77
N ILE A 10 18.15 -46.69 -25.97
CA ILE A 10 18.57 -46.11 -24.67
C ILE A 10 19.38 -44.82 -24.89
N CYS A 11 20.27 -44.78 -25.89
CA CYS A 11 21.03 -43.58 -26.21
C CYS A 11 20.12 -42.43 -26.66
N ILE A 12 19.15 -42.69 -27.56
CA ILE A 12 18.20 -41.66 -28.03
C ILE A 12 17.35 -41.11 -26.88
N PHE A 13 16.87 -41.98 -25.99
CA PHE A 13 16.06 -41.56 -24.83
C PHE A 13 16.89 -40.77 -23.80
N SER A 14 18.18 -41.10 -23.64
CA SER A 14 19.08 -40.35 -22.76
C SER A 14 19.43 -38.96 -23.31
N LEU A 15 19.51 -38.79 -24.63
CA LEU A 15 19.80 -37.50 -25.27
C LEU A 15 18.64 -36.50 -25.13
N SER A 16 17.39 -36.96 -25.06
CA SER A 16 16.22 -36.09 -24.83
C SER A 16 16.09 -35.55 -23.40
N LEU A 17 16.83 -36.09 -22.43
CA LEU A 17 16.79 -35.64 -21.03
C LEU A 17 17.79 -34.52 -20.72
N PHE A 18 18.74 -34.24 -21.62
CA PHE A 18 19.72 -33.15 -21.44
C PHE A 18 19.30 -31.82 -22.07
N SER A 19 18.19 -31.77 -22.80
CA SER A 19 17.52 -30.52 -23.18
C SER A 19 16.71 -29.94 -22.01
N SER A 20 17.30 -29.91 -20.81
CA SER A 20 16.85 -29.01 -19.75
C SER A 20 17.16 -27.61 -20.25
N CYS A 21 16.12 -26.80 -20.44
CA CYS A 21 16.27 -25.39 -20.77
C CYS A 21 17.29 -24.79 -19.81
N ASP A 22 18.43 -24.39 -20.36
CA ASP A 22 19.24 -23.36 -19.76
C ASP A 22 18.35 -22.13 -19.83
N GLU A 23 17.64 -21.86 -18.73
CA GLU A 23 17.08 -20.54 -18.51
C GLU A 23 18.32 -19.65 -18.51
N ASN A 24 18.63 -19.10 -19.68
CA ASN A 24 19.24 -17.80 -19.75
C ASN A 24 18.32 -16.95 -18.87
N ALA A 25 18.70 -16.87 -17.60
CA ALA A 25 18.48 -15.75 -16.74
C ALA A 25 19.14 -14.61 -17.50
N ASN A 26 18.40 -14.13 -18.51
CA ASN A 26 18.45 -12.79 -18.97
C ASN A 26 18.46 -12.04 -17.65
N ASN A 27 19.63 -11.54 -17.29
CA ASN A 27 19.75 -10.29 -16.58
C ASN A 27 19.06 -9.26 -17.49
N HIS A 28 17.73 -9.38 -17.59
CA HIS A 28 16.85 -8.28 -17.85
C HIS A 28 17.24 -7.36 -16.72
N LYS A 29 18.15 -6.43 -17.02
CA LYS A 29 18.07 -5.12 -16.42
C LYS A 29 16.58 -4.82 -16.52
N ILE A 30 15.90 -4.90 -15.38
CA ILE A 30 14.56 -4.41 -15.23
C ILE A 30 14.76 -2.93 -15.52
N ASN A 31 14.66 -2.58 -16.81
CA ASN A 31 14.75 -1.23 -17.29
C ASN A 31 13.66 -0.52 -16.53
N ASP A 32 14.05 0.37 -15.63
CA ASP A 32 13.26 1.37 -14.91
C ASP A 32 11.78 1.39 -15.33
N VAL A 33 11.03 0.34 -14.98
CA VAL A 33 9.63 0.21 -15.40
C VAL A 33 8.90 1.20 -14.54
N ASP A 34 8.28 2.18 -15.16
CA ASP A 34 7.43 3.14 -14.47
C ASP A 34 6.39 2.37 -13.65
N VAL A 35 6.56 2.41 -12.34
CA VAL A 35 5.79 1.62 -11.38
C VAL A 35 4.33 2.06 -11.35
N PHE A 36 4.08 3.33 -11.64
CA PHE A 36 2.75 3.92 -11.69
C PHE A 36 2.48 4.40 -13.10
N SER A 37 2.16 3.45 -13.98
CA SER A 37 1.67 3.78 -15.30
C SER A 37 0.40 4.63 -15.19
N ASN A 38 0.12 5.43 -16.22
CA ASN A 38 -1.08 6.28 -16.24
C ASN A 38 -2.36 5.43 -16.14
N GLU A 39 -2.32 4.18 -16.61
CA GLU A 39 -3.40 3.21 -16.47
C GLU A 39 -3.64 2.79 -15.02
N PHE A 40 -2.57 2.65 -14.21
CA PHE A 40 -2.68 2.25 -12.81
C PHE A 40 -3.24 3.36 -11.94
N LEU A 41 -2.78 4.60 -12.14
CA LEU A 41 -3.25 5.78 -11.42
C LEU A 41 -4.67 6.19 -11.85
N GLY A 42 -5.15 5.68 -12.97
CA GLY A 42 -6.43 6.05 -13.53
C GLY A 42 -6.38 7.33 -14.34
N TYR A 43 -7.47 7.65 -15.03
CA TYR A 43 -7.55 8.78 -15.95
C TYR A 43 -8.37 9.91 -15.34
N GLY A 44 -7.70 10.95 -14.86
CA GLY A 44 -8.34 12.23 -14.59
C GLY A 44 -8.67 12.99 -15.88
N LEU A 45 -9.37 14.12 -15.76
CA LEU A 45 -9.81 14.92 -16.91
C LEU A 45 -8.65 15.44 -17.76
N PHE A 46 -7.48 15.70 -17.17
CA PHE A 46 -6.31 16.27 -17.84
C PHE A 46 -4.98 15.62 -17.43
N GLU A 47 -4.94 14.90 -16.30
CA GLU A 47 -3.75 14.29 -15.71
C GLU A 47 -4.11 12.95 -15.06
N PRO A 48 -3.15 12.03 -14.82
CA PRO A 48 -3.42 10.80 -14.07
C PRO A 48 -4.01 11.12 -12.70
N ALA A 49 -5.03 10.37 -12.28
CA ALA A 49 -5.66 10.61 -10.99
C ALA A 49 -4.69 10.24 -9.85
N PRO A 50 -4.60 11.02 -8.75
CA PRO A 50 -3.73 10.65 -7.64
C PRO A 50 -4.16 9.31 -7.02
N LEU A 51 -3.17 8.55 -6.55
CA LEU A 51 -3.42 7.44 -5.64
C LEU A 51 -3.54 8.01 -4.22
N ARG A 52 -4.67 7.77 -3.57
CA ARG A 52 -4.91 8.10 -2.17
C ARG A 52 -4.73 6.86 -1.31
N ILE A 53 -3.94 7.00 -0.26
CA ILE A 53 -3.74 6.00 0.77
C ILE A 53 -4.12 6.64 2.10
N THR A 54 -5.07 6.08 2.83
CA THR A 54 -5.45 6.63 4.14
C THR A 54 -5.28 5.59 5.24
N ALA A 55 -4.99 6.08 6.44
CA ALA A 55 -5.02 5.29 7.65
C ALA A 55 -5.80 6.04 8.74
N TYR A 56 -6.73 5.33 9.36
CA TYR A 56 -7.51 5.79 10.49
C TYR A 56 -7.19 4.91 11.69
N PHE A 57 -6.82 5.54 12.80
CA PHE A 57 -6.39 4.84 14.00
C PHE A 57 -7.41 4.99 15.13
N SER A 58 -7.82 3.85 15.69
CA SER A 58 -8.84 3.74 16.74
C SER A 58 -8.21 3.64 18.14
N GLU A 59 -7.28 4.54 18.46
CA GLU A 59 -6.48 4.44 19.70
C GLU A 59 -7.29 4.80 20.95
N CYS A 60 -8.28 5.69 20.80
CA CYS A 60 -9.21 6.08 21.87
C CYS A 60 -10.58 5.36 21.78
N GLY A 61 -10.64 4.16 21.19
CA GLY A 61 -11.89 3.42 20.99
C GLY A 61 -12.63 3.85 19.71
N GLU A 62 -13.96 3.70 19.69
CA GLU A 62 -14.79 3.90 18.47
C GLU A 62 -14.62 5.28 17.81
N PHE A 63 -14.18 6.27 18.57
CA PHE A 63 -14.12 7.67 18.11
C PHE A 63 -12.77 8.09 17.51
N GLY A 64 -11.78 7.20 17.47
CA GLY A 64 -10.49 7.46 16.80
C GLY A 64 -9.65 8.55 17.44
N ASP A 65 -8.36 8.60 17.07
CA ASP A 65 -7.39 9.55 17.62
C ASP A 65 -6.64 10.28 16.51
N HIS A 66 -6.21 9.58 15.45
CA HIS A 66 -5.57 10.25 14.33
C HIS A 66 -5.92 9.63 12.98
N PHE A 67 -5.78 10.48 11.97
CA PHE A 67 -6.01 10.14 10.58
C PHE A 67 -4.84 10.64 9.75
N GLU A 68 -4.34 9.79 8.86
CA GLU A 68 -3.25 10.12 7.95
C GLU A 68 -3.70 9.91 6.50
N GLU A 69 -3.43 10.88 5.65
CA GLU A 69 -3.68 10.83 4.21
C GLU A 69 -2.36 10.97 3.46
N VAL A 70 -2.06 10.00 2.59
CA VAL A 70 -0.97 10.06 1.63
C VAL A 70 -1.54 10.16 0.22
N LEU A 71 -1.17 11.22 -0.50
CA LEU A 71 -1.50 11.43 -1.91
C LEU A 71 -0.26 11.25 -2.76
N VAL A 72 -0.30 10.34 -3.71
CA VAL A 72 0.78 10.10 -4.68
C VAL A 72 0.32 10.55 -6.06
N SER A 73 0.99 11.57 -6.59
CA SER A 73 0.71 12.13 -7.91
C SER A 73 1.92 11.99 -8.82
N LYS A 74 1.72 11.55 -10.06
CA LYS A 74 2.79 11.53 -11.07
C LYS A 74 3.03 12.95 -11.58
N ILE A 75 4.28 13.42 -11.50
CA ILE A 75 4.68 14.74 -12.04
C ILE A 75 5.36 14.57 -13.39
N GLU A 76 6.28 13.61 -13.47
CA GLU A 76 7.03 13.25 -14.68
C GLU A 76 7.26 11.74 -14.68
N ASP A 77 7.76 11.19 -15.79
CA ASP A 77 8.15 9.77 -15.82
C ASP A 77 9.16 9.47 -14.72
N ASN A 78 8.88 8.41 -13.94
CA ASN A 78 9.69 7.97 -12.80
C ASN A 78 9.84 9.01 -11.66
N LYS A 79 9.03 10.08 -11.62
CA LYS A 79 8.99 11.05 -10.52
C LYS A 79 7.57 11.29 -10.03
N TYR A 80 7.40 11.16 -8.72
CA TYR A 80 6.10 11.29 -8.08
C TYR A 80 6.19 12.29 -6.94
N LEU A 81 5.20 13.18 -6.85
CA LEU A 81 4.94 13.99 -5.67
C LEU A 81 4.20 13.11 -4.68
N VAL A 82 4.71 13.05 -3.45
CA VAL A 82 3.99 12.45 -2.34
C VAL A 82 3.70 13.54 -1.33
N ASN A 83 2.43 13.72 -0.99
CA ASN A 83 1.98 14.59 0.08
C ASN A 83 1.49 13.71 1.24
N LEU A 84 1.93 14.00 2.45
CA LEU A 84 1.43 13.41 3.68
C LEU A 84 0.72 14.51 4.47
N ILE A 85 -0.55 14.28 4.79
CA ILE A 85 -1.33 15.14 5.68
C ILE A 85 -1.70 14.31 6.91
N GLN A 86 -1.35 14.82 8.09
CA GLN A 86 -1.66 14.20 9.37
C GLN A 86 -2.68 15.06 10.11
N TYR A 87 -3.72 14.41 10.58
CA TYR A 87 -4.84 15.03 11.27
C TYR A 87 -4.93 14.46 12.68
N ASP A 88 -4.93 15.35 13.66
CA ASP A 88 -5.28 15.03 15.04
C ASP A 88 -6.81 15.05 15.15
N LEU A 89 -7.38 13.92 15.56
CA LEU A 89 -8.78 13.75 15.88
C LEU A 89 -8.89 13.72 17.41
N SER A 90 -9.08 14.89 18.01
CA SER A 90 -9.18 15.02 19.47
C SER A 90 -10.06 13.93 20.11
N CYS A 91 -9.46 13.08 20.96
CA CYS A 91 -10.14 12.03 21.75
C CYS A 91 -11.15 12.55 22.79
N GLY A 92 -11.62 13.78 22.64
CA GLY A 92 -12.57 14.42 23.54
C GLY A 92 -14.00 13.98 23.29
N PRO A 93 -14.87 14.07 24.31
CA PRO A 93 -16.30 14.01 24.07
C PRO A 93 -16.70 15.11 23.09
N PRO A 94 -17.67 14.85 22.19
CA PRO A 94 -18.10 15.86 21.24
C PRO A 94 -18.55 17.13 21.97
N PRO A 95 -18.30 18.32 21.41
CA PRO A 95 -18.84 19.53 22.00
C PRO A 95 -20.37 19.43 22.07
N PRO A 96 -21.00 19.99 23.11
CA PRO A 96 -22.46 19.98 23.21
C PRO A 96 -23.06 20.67 21.98
N PRO A 97 -24.23 20.21 21.48
CA PRO A 97 -24.86 20.78 20.30
C PRO A 97 -25.13 22.27 20.46
N ILE A 98 -24.52 23.05 19.56
CA ILE A 98 -24.76 24.49 19.49
C ILE A 98 -26.00 24.69 18.60
N ASN A 99 -27.09 25.19 19.19
CA ASN A 99 -28.32 25.59 18.50
C ASN A 99 -29.07 24.47 17.74
N GLY A 100 -28.96 23.21 18.19
CA GLY A 100 -29.72 22.10 17.59
C GLY A 100 -29.21 21.64 16.21
N ASN A 101 -28.08 22.17 15.77
CA ASN A 101 -27.37 21.65 14.60
C ASN A 101 -26.51 20.45 15.02
N GLU A 102 -26.45 19.42 14.18
CA GLU A 102 -25.49 18.33 14.34
C GLU A 102 -24.09 18.93 14.44
N VAL A 103 -23.42 18.63 15.54
CA VAL A 103 -22.03 19.00 15.76
C VAL A 103 -21.22 18.13 14.84
N ASP A 104 -20.38 18.74 14.00
CA ASP A 104 -19.36 17.99 13.29
C ASP A 104 -18.44 17.36 14.34
N TYR A 105 -18.54 16.04 14.49
CA TYR A 105 -18.01 15.29 15.63
C TYR A 105 -16.48 15.21 15.66
N ARG A 106 -15.80 15.78 14.66
CA ARG A 106 -14.34 15.74 14.54
C ARG A 106 -13.84 17.14 14.21
N ARG A 107 -13.13 17.76 15.16
CA ARG A 107 -12.23 18.85 14.78
C ARG A 107 -10.98 18.19 14.25
N GLU A 108 -10.93 18.04 12.93
CA GLU A 108 -9.71 17.64 12.22
C GLU A 108 -8.75 18.83 12.28
N GLU A 109 -7.75 18.75 13.15
CA GLU A 109 -6.64 19.70 13.14
C GLU A 109 -5.52 19.13 12.27
N VAL A 110 -5.15 19.83 11.20
CA VAL A 110 -3.97 19.48 10.42
C VAL A 110 -2.75 19.81 11.24
N ILE A 111 -2.09 18.78 11.77
CA ILE A 111 -0.88 18.92 12.57
C ILE A 111 0.38 18.86 11.72
N ASN A 112 0.32 18.19 10.57
CA ASN A 112 1.41 18.12 9.62
C ASN A 112 0.89 18.09 8.17
N ASN A 113 1.64 18.74 7.28
CA ASN A 113 1.42 18.73 5.85
C ASN A 113 2.77 18.83 5.15
N ASP A 114 3.36 17.67 4.88
CA ASP A 114 4.68 17.55 4.27
C ASP A 114 4.59 17.02 2.85
N SER A 115 5.53 17.41 2.02
CA SER A 115 5.64 16.92 0.65
C SER A 115 7.07 16.55 0.29
N ILE A 116 7.22 15.45 -0.46
CA ILE A 116 8.50 15.01 -0.99
C ILE A 116 8.35 14.54 -2.43
N ILE A 117 9.41 14.71 -3.22
CA ILE A 117 9.51 14.10 -4.55
C ILE A 117 10.25 12.78 -4.40
N ILE A 118 9.62 11.69 -4.85
CA ILE A 118 10.22 10.36 -4.88
C ILE A 118 10.50 9.91 -6.31
N THR A 119 11.52 9.06 -6.46
CA THR A 119 11.86 8.42 -7.73
C THR A 119 11.41 6.96 -7.74
N ASN A 120 11.60 6.28 -8.88
CA ASN A 120 11.18 4.88 -9.07
C ASN A 120 11.79 3.86 -8.09
N PHE A 121 12.88 4.19 -7.39
CA PHE A 121 13.38 3.31 -6.33
C PHE A 121 12.43 3.29 -5.12
N LYS A 122 11.91 4.46 -4.73
CA LYS A 122 11.00 4.62 -3.60
C LYS A 122 9.55 4.26 -3.94
N SER A 123 9.14 4.33 -5.21
CA SER A 123 7.81 3.86 -5.65
C SER A 123 7.57 2.37 -5.34
N LYS A 124 8.63 1.56 -5.31
CA LYS A 124 8.57 0.15 -4.89
C LYS A 124 8.09 -0.04 -3.45
N VAL A 125 8.31 0.94 -2.57
CA VAL A 125 7.80 0.92 -1.19
C VAL A 125 6.28 1.01 -1.20
N ILE A 126 5.72 1.89 -2.03
CA ILE A 126 4.27 2.05 -2.17
C ILE A 126 3.66 0.76 -2.76
N LEU A 127 4.25 0.19 -3.82
CA LEU A 127 3.78 -1.09 -4.39
C LEU A 127 3.80 -2.23 -3.37
N ARG A 128 4.88 -2.33 -2.59
CA ARG A 128 4.98 -3.33 -1.54
C ARG A 128 3.85 -3.18 -0.52
N TYR A 129 3.58 -1.94 -0.09
CA TYR A 129 2.49 -1.67 0.82
C TYR A 129 1.12 -2.02 0.22
N ILE A 130 0.86 -1.67 -1.05
CA ILE A 130 -0.37 -2.08 -1.76
C ILE A 130 -0.51 -3.61 -1.76
N HIS A 131 0.56 -4.33 -2.10
CA HIS A 131 0.56 -5.79 -2.10
C HIS A 131 0.28 -6.38 -0.71
N GLU A 132 0.88 -5.81 0.34
CA GLU A 132 0.65 -6.22 1.73
C GLU A 132 -0.80 -6.01 2.15
N VAL A 133 -1.42 -4.88 1.79
CA VAL A 133 -2.82 -4.57 2.10
C VAL A 133 -3.78 -5.47 1.31
N VAL A 134 -3.53 -5.71 0.03
CA VAL A 134 -4.31 -6.65 -0.78
C VAL A 134 -4.23 -8.06 -0.19
N SER A 135 -3.03 -8.50 0.18
CA SER A 135 -2.81 -9.82 0.77
C SER A 135 -3.55 -9.94 2.10
N ALA A 136 -3.46 -8.93 2.96
CA ALA A 136 -4.18 -8.90 4.24
C ALA A 136 -5.70 -8.92 4.04
N LYS A 137 -6.22 -8.18 3.05
CA LYS A 137 -7.65 -8.16 2.71
C LYS A 137 -8.18 -9.53 2.28
N LEU A 138 -7.40 -10.27 1.49
CA LEU A 138 -7.77 -11.62 1.04
C LEU A 138 -7.77 -12.66 2.18
N LEU A 139 -7.04 -12.39 3.26
CA LEU A 139 -6.92 -13.25 4.44
C LEU A 139 -7.80 -12.79 5.61
N GLU A 140 -8.65 -11.77 5.40
CA GLU A 140 -9.49 -11.23 6.46
C GLU A 140 -10.61 -12.22 6.81
N GLU A 141 -10.47 -12.89 7.97
CA GLU A 141 -11.41 -13.94 8.39
C GLU A 141 -12.60 -13.42 9.20
N ASN A 142 -12.55 -12.19 9.75
CA ASN A 142 -13.57 -11.69 10.69
C ASN A 142 -13.87 -10.20 10.54
N PHE A 143 -15.17 -9.86 10.55
CA PHE A 143 -15.64 -8.50 10.74
C PHE A 143 -15.66 -8.17 12.22
N VAL A 144 -14.73 -7.31 12.67
CA VAL A 144 -14.77 -6.74 14.02
C VAL A 144 -15.66 -5.49 14.02
N HIS A 145 -16.19 -5.13 15.19
CA HIS A 145 -17.04 -3.93 15.36
C HIS A 145 -16.25 -2.66 15.74
N SER A 146 -14.97 -2.79 16.01
CA SER A 146 -14.04 -1.70 16.29
C SER A 146 -12.66 -2.02 15.72
N GLY A 147 -11.94 -1.00 15.27
CA GLY A 147 -10.66 -1.21 14.62
C GLY A 147 -10.16 -0.01 13.85
N GLN A 148 -8.93 -0.17 13.36
CA GLN A 148 -8.26 0.73 12.46
C GLN A 148 -8.78 0.50 11.03
N ALA A 149 -8.72 1.53 10.19
CA ALA A 149 -9.06 1.41 8.78
C ALA A 149 -7.86 1.82 7.94
N PHE A 150 -7.51 1.00 6.94
CA PHE A 150 -6.48 1.30 5.96
C PHE A 150 -7.12 1.22 4.58
N THR A 151 -7.10 2.34 3.84
CA THR A 151 -7.68 2.40 2.50
C THR A 151 -6.64 2.76 1.47
N ILE A 152 -6.82 2.20 0.27
CA ILE A 152 -6.06 2.52 -0.92
C ILE A 152 -7.07 2.70 -2.02
N GLU A 153 -7.08 3.86 -2.66
CA GLU A 153 -7.98 4.14 -3.76
C GLU A 153 -7.37 5.09 -4.78
N ASN A 154 -7.77 4.95 -6.03
CA ASN A 154 -7.53 6.00 -7.01
C ASN A 154 -8.59 7.08 -6.85
N MET A 155 -8.22 8.34 -7.07
CA MET A 155 -9.17 9.46 -7.02
C MET A 155 -10.26 9.39 -8.10
N ASP A 156 -10.09 8.58 -9.13
CA ASP A 156 -11.14 8.27 -10.12
C ASP A 156 -12.03 7.07 -9.72
N SER A 157 -11.82 6.50 -8.53
CA SER A 157 -12.54 5.35 -7.96
C SER A 157 -12.45 4.04 -8.76
N THR A 158 -11.53 3.92 -9.71
CA THR A 158 -11.33 2.68 -10.49
C THR A 158 -10.73 1.54 -9.68
N MET A 159 -9.96 1.89 -8.64
CA MET A 159 -9.41 0.97 -7.65
C MET A 159 -9.84 1.44 -6.26
N PHE A 160 -10.35 0.53 -5.45
CA PHE A 160 -10.67 0.75 -4.03
C PHE A 160 -10.41 -0.52 -3.23
N ILE A 161 -9.54 -0.43 -2.24
CA ILE A 161 -9.22 -1.50 -1.30
C ILE A 161 -9.39 -0.91 0.10
N SER A 162 -10.17 -1.57 0.94
CA SER A 162 -10.40 -1.16 2.32
C SER A 162 -10.22 -2.35 3.25
N LEU A 163 -9.29 -2.20 4.18
CA LEU A 163 -9.00 -3.14 5.23
C LEU A 163 -9.42 -2.53 6.57
N TYR A 164 -10.29 -3.22 7.30
CA TYR A 164 -10.81 -2.74 8.57
C TYR A 164 -10.60 -3.79 9.65
N GLY A 165 -10.01 -3.41 10.77
CA GLY A 165 -9.98 -4.26 11.94
C GLY A 165 -8.89 -3.91 12.94
N ASN A 166 -8.65 -4.82 13.88
CA ASN A 166 -7.73 -4.62 14.99
C ASN A 166 -6.41 -5.42 14.86
N ASP A 167 -6.10 -5.92 13.65
CA ASP A 167 -4.82 -6.60 13.40
C ASP A 167 -3.67 -5.58 13.43
N LYS A 168 -2.90 -5.63 14.51
CA LYS A 168 -1.71 -4.80 14.73
C LYS A 168 -0.66 -4.91 13.61
N ASN A 169 -0.65 -5.99 12.84
CA ASN A 169 0.27 -6.11 11.72
C ASN A 169 -0.05 -5.08 10.62
N ASN A 170 -1.29 -4.63 10.48
CA ASN A 170 -1.66 -3.60 9.52
C ASN A 170 -1.08 -2.24 9.90
N GLU A 171 -1.15 -1.87 11.18
CA GLU A 171 -0.47 -0.70 11.73
C GLU A 171 1.04 -0.75 11.48
N VAL A 172 1.68 -1.88 11.81
CA VAL A 172 3.12 -2.06 11.59
C VAL A 172 3.50 -1.88 10.12
N ARG A 173 2.73 -2.47 9.19
CA ARG A 173 2.94 -2.32 7.74
C ARG A 173 2.81 -0.86 7.31
N TYR A 174 1.80 -0.15 7.81
CA TYR A 174 1.58 1.25 7.50
C TYR A 174 2.71 2.15 8.01
N VAL A 175 3.12 1.97 9.27
CA VAL A 175 4.26 2.70 9.87
C VAL A 175 5.55 2.44 9.07
N GLN A 176 5.79 1.21 8.64
CA GLN A 176 6.94 0.87 7.78
C GLN A 176 6.83 1.51 6.39
N PHE A 177 5.62 1.60 5.85
CA PHE A 177 5.33 2.29 4.60
C PHE A 177 5.69 3.78 4.68
N ILE A 178 5.16 4.51 5.67
CA ILE A 178 5.42 5.94 5.88
C ILE A 178 6.92 6.24 6.04
N LYS A 179 7.60 5.47 6.89
CA LYS A 179 9.07 5.58 7.05
C LYS A 179 9.80 5.26 5.75
N GLY A 180 9.34 4.26 5.00
CA GLY A 180 9.97 3.80 3.77
C GLY A 180 9.89 4.81 2.63
N ILE A 181 8.79 5.58 2.54
CA ILE A 181 8.67 6.67 1.56
C ILE A 181 9.46 7.91 2.01
N GLY A 182 9.69 8.08 3.32
CA GLY A 182 10.62 9.06 3.88
C GLY A 182 9.97 10.16 4.71
N PHE A 183 8.79 9.90 5.25
CA PHE A 183 8.15 10.75 6.24
C PHE A 183 8.30 10.18 7.65
N GLU A 184 7.99 10.99 8.64
CA GLU A 184 7.84 10.55 10.02
C GLU A 184 6.38 10.18 10.28
N PRO A 185 6.08 8.92 10.65
CA PRO A 185 4.72 8.54 11.02
C PRO A 185 4.34 9.22 12.32
N MET A 186 3.05 9.48 12.50
CA MET A 186 2.55 9.95 13.77
C MET A 186 2.79 8.84 14.80
N THR A 187 3.62 9.15 15.79
CA THR A 187 3.86 8.24 16.90
C THR A 187 2.97 8.67 18.05
N ASN A 188 2.04 7.82 18.44
CA ASN A 188 1.39 8.03 19.72
C ASN A 188 2.39 7.66 20.82
N GLU A 189 2.62 8.62 21.73
CA GLU A 189 3.43 8.44 22.94
C GLU A 189 2.88 7.34 23.87
N TYR A 190 1.76 6.70 23.52
CA TYR A 190 1.25 5.50 24.16
C TYR A 190 2.08 4.24 23.79
N ASN A 191 3.29 4.20 24.33
CA ASN A 191 4.03 2.99 24.71
C ASN A 191 4.11 1.84 23.69
N TYR A 192 5.07 1.95 22.77
CA TYR A 192 5.87 0.78 22.37
C TYR A 192 6.98 0.52 23.42
N ILE A 193 6.61 0.40 24.70
CA ILE A 193 7.48 -0.18 25.72
C ILE A 193 7.19 -1.68 25.69
N GLN A 194 8.11 -2.42 25.07
CA GLN A 194 8.23 -3.87 25.25
C GLN A 194 8.74 -4.20 26.65
#